data_AF-A0A914AG51-F1
#
_entry.id   AF-A0A914AG51-F1
#
_cell.length_a   1.000
_cell.length_b   1.000
_cell.length_c   1.000
_cell.angle_alpha   90.00
_cell.angle_beta   90.00
_cell.angle_gamma   90.00
#
_symmetry.space_group_name_H-M   'P 1'
#
loop_
_entity.id
_entity.type
_entity.pdbx_description
1 polymer ?
#
loop_
_entity_poly.entity_id
_entity_poly.type
_entity_poly.pdbx_seq_one_letter_code
_entity_poly.pdbx_strand_id
1 'polypeptide(L)'
;MATQSDIITKACNGALEEIQKKAPAEYAKLNADPDKKAKLIQAANSAATECVKLAEEFADKPHENIAERLAKHLSGERIKLIQGGLSIPTFRMDITKSAGNSLAQFTRGGEQFLTARALATSVDIDWATIKQYGSVLVEAVLLVMSAAGISVSPSSKVIGRAVEEAVDAIQASSKLQKALEVFVEAWNEGGSAFSKAKALFNLIKDSYAAGILWTIIKTVCSEMAWYEWLEAAAKVTAMIIAALATDGVALIAEIALIVLAAVDFARKIANIVVLSELKQSL
;
A
#
# COMPACT_ATOMS: atom_id res chain seq x y z
N MET A 1 -21.22 -15.50 -13.83
CA MET A 1 -20.39 -14.36 -13.39
C MET A 1 -21.23 -13.49 -12.47
N ALA A 2 -20.66 -12.96 -11.39
CA ALA A 2 -21.37 -12.00 -10.55
C ALA A 2 -21.66 -10.73 -11.37
N THR A 3 -22.82 -10.11 -11.16
CA THR A 3 -23.11 -8.83 -11.83
C THR A 3 -22.30 -7.70 -11.19
N GLN A 4 -22.13 -6.57 -11.87
CA GLN A 4 -21.48 -5.39 -11.29
C GLN A 4 -22.11 -4.99 -9.94
N SER A 5 -23.45 -5.00 -9.89
CA SER A 5 -24.22 -4.67 -8.68
C SER A 5 -23.90 -5.62 -7.52
N ASP A 6 -23.72 -6.92 -7.81
CA ASP A 6 -23.35 -7.91 -6.79
C ASP A 6 -21.95 -7.64 -6.24
N ILE A 7 -20.99 -7.30 -7.11
CA ILE A 7 -19.62 -6.98 -6.70
C ILE A 7 -19.61 -5.74 -5.80
N ILE A 8 -20.31 -4.67 -6.20
CA ILE A 8 -20.39 -3.41 -5.43
C ILE A 8 -21.04 -3.66 -4.07
N THR A 9 -22.16 -4.37 -4.04
CA THR A 9 -22.88 -4.69 -2.79
C THR A 9 -22.00 -5.51 -1.85
N LYS A 10 -21.32 -6.54 -2.37
CA LYS A 10 -20.40 -7.38 -1.60
C LYS A 10 -19.21 -6.58 -1.06
N ALA A 11 -18.65 -5.68 -1.86
CA ALA A 11 -17.55 -4.82 -1.45
C ALA A 11 -17.95 -3.87 -0.33
N CYS A 12 -19.12 -3.23 -0.43
CA CYS A 12 -19.63 -2.35 0.62
C CYS A 12 -19.92 -3.11 1.92
N ASN A 13 -20.58 -4.27 1.83
CA ASN A 13 -20.90 -5.08 3.00
C ASN A 13 -19.63 -5.60 3.68
N GLY A 14 -18.68 -6.12 2.90
CA GLY A 14 -17.39 -6.59 3.43
C GLY A 14 -16.58 -5.48 4.10
N ALA A 15 -16.64 -4.24 3.60
CA ALA A 15 -16.00 -3.11 4.28
C ALA A 15 -16.62 -2.82 5.66
N LEU A 16 -17.95 -2.90 5.78
CA LEU A 16 -18.64 -2.75 7.07
C LEU A 16 -18.33 -3.91 8.03
N GLU A 17 -18.25 -5.14 7.53
CA GLU A 17 -17.87 -6.33 8.30
C GLU A 17 -16.44 -6.20 8.86
N GLU A 18 -15.49 -5.72 8.06
CA GLU A 18 -14.12 -5.48 8.52
C GLU A 18 -14.09 -4.38 9.60
N ILE A 19 -14.84 -3.28 9.44
CA ILE A 19 -14.97 -2.26 10.48
C ILE A 19 -15.54 -2.85 11.77
N GLN A 20 -16.62 -3.62 11.68
CA GLN A 20 -17.24 -4.27 12.84
C GLN A 20 -16.26 -5.19 13.57
N LYS A 21 -15.47 -5.96 12.82
CA LYS A 21 -14.50 -6.91 13.36
C LYS A 21 -13.28 -6.22 13.98
N LYS A 22 -12.78 -5.16 13.36
CA LYS A 22 -11.47 -4.56 13.69
C LYS A 22 -11.58 -3.28 14.52
N ALA A 23 -12.75 -2.67 14.59
CA ALA A 23 -13.04 -1.45 15.35
C ALA A 23 -14.47 -1.48 15.95
N PRO A 24 -14.78 -2.47 16.82
CA PRO A 24 -16.14 -2.68 17.31
C PRO A 24 -16.69 -1.51 18.12
N ALA A 25 -15.84 -0.79 18.86
CA ALA A 25 -16.26 0.38 19.63
C ALA A 25 -16.66 1.55 18.73
N GLU A 26 -15.87 1.82 17.68
CA GLU A 26 -16.18 2.85 16.70
C GLU A 26 -17.36 2.43 15.80
N TYR A 27 -17.51 1.14 15.49
CA TYR A 27 -18.69 0.62 14.81
C TYR A 27 -19.98 0.82 15.62
N ALA A 28 -19.93 0.63 16.94
CA ALA A 28 -21.07 0.93 17.82
C ALA A 28 -21.44 2.43 17.79
N LYS A 29 -20.43 3.32 17.83
CA LYS A 29 -20.64 4.78 17.68
C LYS A 29 -21.23 5.13 16.31
N LEU A 30 -20.77 4.48 15.25
CA LEU A 30 -21.29 4.67 13.89
C LEU A 30 -22.77 4.26 13.80
N ASN A 31 -23.17 3.15 14.43
CA ASN A 31 -24.57 2.72 14.44
C ASN A 31 -25.50 3.65 15.25
N ALA A 32 -24.95 4.39 16.22
CA ALA A 32 -25.67 5.41 16.97
C ALA A 32 -25.79 6.75 16.22
N ASP A 33 -25.11 6.92 15.08
CA ASP A 33 -25.11 8.13 14.26
C ASP A 33 -25.47 7.79 12.79
N PRO A 34 -26.77 7.78 12.44
CA PRO A 34 -27.24 7.37 11.11
C PRO A 34 -26.64 8.19 9.96
N ASP A 35 -26.39 9.48 10.18
CA ASP A 35 -25.83 10.37 9.16
C ASP A 35 -24.38 10.02 8.84
N LYS A 36 -23.56 9.79 9.87
CA LYS A 36 -22.18 9.32 9.68
C LYS A 36 -22.14 7.94 9.05
N LYS A 37 -23.04 7.03 9.45
CA LYS A 37 -23.15 5.70 8.84
C LYS A 37 -23.52 5.78 7.36
N ALA A 38 -24.50 6.60 7.00
CA ALA A 38 -24.92 6.79 5.61
C ALA A 38 -23.78 7.35 4.75
N LYS A 39 -23.04 8.35 5.25
CA LYS A 39 -21.86 8.90 4.54
C LYS A 39 -20.78 7.84 4.32
N LEU A 40 -20.47 7.03 5.32
CA LEU A 40 -19.50 5.96 5.20
C LEU A 40 -19.92 4.90 4.17
N ILE A 41 -21.20 4.50 4.18
CA ILE A 41 -21.76 3.56 3.21
C ILE A 41 -21.71 4.15 1.79
N GLN A 42 -22.05 5.43 1.63
CA GLN A 42 -21.98 6.12 0.35
C GLN A 42 -20.53 6.18 -0.16
N ALA A 43 -19.58 6.47 0.73
CA ALA A 43 -18.16 6.52 0.42
C ALA A 43 -17.62 5.16 -0.05
N ALA A 44 -17.96 4.07 0.66
CA ALA A 44 -17.61 2.70 0.29
C ALA A 44 -18.23 2.28 -1.06
N ASN A 45 -19.52 2.55 -1.26
CA ASN A 45 -20.21 2.26 -2.52
C ASN A 45 -19.61 3.02 -3.70
N SER A 46 -19.26 4.29 -3.52
CA SER A 46 -18.67 5.12 -4.57
C SER A 46 -17.32 4.58 -5.00
N ALA A 47 -16.46 4.22 -4.04
CA ALA A 47 -15.15 3.64 -4.32
C ALA A 47 -15.24 2.27 -5.02
N ALA A 48 -16.14 1.39 -4.58
CA ALA A 48 -16.38 0.11 -5.25
C ALA A 48 -16.94 0.28 -6.67
N THR A 49 -17.87 1.22 -6.87
CA THR A 49 -18.46 1.52 -8.17
C THR A 49 -17.43 2.07 -9.15
N GLU A 50 -16.58 3.01 -8.71
CA GLU A 50 -15.47 3.55 -9.50
C GLU A 50 -14.51 2.43 -9.93
N CYS A 51 -14.11 1.57 -8.99
CA CYS A 51 -13.23 0.43 -9.25
C CYS A 51 -13.82 -0.53 -10.30
N VAL A 52 -15.10 -0.89 -10.18
CA VAL A 52 -15.77 -1.79 -11.15
C VAL A 52 -15.86 -1.14 -12.53
N LYS A 53 -16.25 0.14 -12.63
CA LYS A 53 -16.31 0.86 -13.91
C LYS A 53 -14.94 0.95 -14.59
N LEU A 54 -13.89 1.24 -13.82
CA LEU A 54 -12.52 1.23 -14.34
C LEU A 54 -12.10 -0.16 -14.79
N ALA A 55 -12.47 -1.22 -14.06
CA ALA A 55 -12.13 -2.58 -14.47
C ALA A 55 -12.74 -2.92 -15.84
N GLU A 56 -13.94 -2.43 -16.13
CA GLU A 56 -14.58 -2.58 -17.45
C GLU A 56 -13.90 -1.78 -18.53
N GLU A 57 -13.53 -0.52 -18.25
CA GLU A 57 -12.74 0.29 -19.17
C GLU A 57 -11.52 -0.52 -19.62
N PHE A 58 -10.82 -1.18 -18.69
CA PHE A 58 -9.54 -1.85 -18.92
C PHE A 58 -9.61 -3.35 -19.28
N ALA A 59 -10.80 -3.98 -19.32
CA ALA A 59 -10.96 -5.43 -19.42
C ALA A 59 -10.24 -6.07 -20.63
N ASP A 60 -10.43 -5.52 -21.83
CA ASP A 60 -9.89 -6.12 -23.06
C ASP A 60 -8.41 -5.75 -23.32
N LYS A 61 -8.02 -4.55 -22.88
CA LYS A 61 -6.74 -3.93 -23.22
C LYS A 61 -6.07 -3.34 -21.98
N PRO A 62 -5.67 -4.15 -20.99
CA PRO A 62 -5.34 -3.65 -19.66
C PRO A 62 -4.07 -2.78 -19.58
N HIS A 63 -3.26 -2.73 -20.65
CA HIS A 63 -1.98 -2.02 -20.69
C HIS A 63 -1.91 -0.87 -21.71
N GLU A 64 -2.92 -0.70 -22.57
CA GLU A 64 -2.91 0.32 -23.62
C GLU A 64 -3.42 1.68 -23.10
N ASN A 65 -2.69 2.76 -23.40
CA ASN A 65 -3.09 4.15 -23.15
C ASN A 65 -3.63 4.44 -21.73
N ILE A 66 -2.98 3.86 -20.72
CA ILE A 66 -3.42 3.89 -19.31
C ILE A 66 -3.77 5.31 -18.85
N ALA A 67 -2.87 6.27 -19.04
CA ALA A 67 -3.07 7.65 -18.58
C ALA A 67 -4.29 8.33 -19.22
N GLU A 68 -4.46 8.19 -20.54
CA GLU A 68 -5.58 8.78 -21.27
C GLU A 68 -6.92 8.17 -20.81
N ARG A 69 -6.95 6.86 -20.61
CA ARG A 69 -8.17 6.14 -20.23
C ARG A 69 -8.55 6.39 -18.78
N LEU A 70 -7.58 6.46 -17.87
CA LEU A 70 -7.83 6.92 -16.50
C LEU A 70 -8.40 8.35 -16.49
N ALA A 71 -7.91 9.25 -17.36
CA ALA A 71 -8.39 10.64 -17.44
C ALA A 71 -9.83 10.79 -17.95
N LYS A 72 -10.44 9.74 -18.54
CA LYS A 72 -11.87 9.75 -18.89
C LYS A 72 -12.78 9.59 -17.67
N HIS A 73 -12.27 8.95 -16.62
CA HIS A 73 -13.05 8.53 -15.45
C HIS A 73 -12.62 9.22 -14.16
N LEU A 74 -11.35 9.60 -14.06
CA LEU A 74 -10.75 10.25 -12.89
C LEU A 74 -10.51 11.74 -13.14
N SER A 75 -10.71 12.55 -12.10
CA SER A 75 -10.37 13.98 -12.17
C SER A 75 -8.86 14.20 -12.27
N GLY A 76 -8.44 15.35 -12.81
CA GLY A 76 -7.02 15.72 -12.87
C GLY A 76 -6.35 15.79 -11.49
N GLU A 77 -7.09 16.22 -10.46
CA GLU A 77 -6.63 16.20 -9.07
C GLU A 77 -6.39 14.77 -8.57
N ARG A 78 -7.30 13.85 -8.92
CA ARG A 78 -7.19 12.43 -8.57
C ARG A 78 -5.99 11.76 -9.22
N ILE A 79 -5.75 12.05 -10.50
CA ILE A 79 -4.58 11.59 -11.25
C ILE A 79 -3.29 12.11 -10.59
N LYS A 80 -3.24 13.39 -10.23
CA LYS A 80 -2.09 13.96 -9.51
C LYS A 80 -1.88 13.32 -8.14
N LEU A 81 -2.96 13.01 -7.42
CA LEU A 81 -2.89 12.31 -6.13
C LEU A 81 -2.29 10.90 -6.30
N ILE A 82 -2.74 10.14 -7.30
CA ILE A 82 -2.17 8.82 -7.62
C ILE A 82 -0.69 8.94 -8.01
N GLN A 83 -0.34 9.93 -8.82
CA GLN A 83 1.05 10.22 -9.19
C GLN A 83 1.91 10.64 -7.99
N GLY A 84 1.32 11.24 -6.96
CA GLY A 84 1.96 11.50 -5.68
C GLY A 84 1.94 10.31 -4.71
N GLY A 85 1.22 9.23 -5.01
CA GLY A 85 0.98 8.13 -4.07
C GLY A 85 2.24 7.35 -3.68
N LEU A 86 3.26 7.37 -4.55
CA LEU A 86 4.60 6.82 -4.27
C LEU A 86 5.66 7.90 -4.03
N SER A 87 5.26 9.17 -3.93
CA SER A 87 6.14 10.25 -3.48
C SER A 87 6.10 10.45 -1.96
N ILE A 88 5.52 9.50 -1.20
CA ILE A 88 5.42 9.56 0.26
C ILE A 88 6.51 8.66 0.86
N PRO A 89 7.77 9.13 0.98
CA PRO A 89 8.82 8.30 1.54
C PRO A 89 8.61 8.16 3.04
N THR A 90 8.43 6.92 3.47
CA THR A 90 8.60 6.53 4.86
C THR A 90 9.99 6.95 5.32
N PHE A 91 11.03 6.22 4.90
CA PHE A 91 12.43 6.64 5.01
C PHE A 91 13.20 6.17 3.78
N ARG A 92 14.22 6.90 3.39
CA ARG A 92 15.23 6.43 2.45
C ARG A 92 16.30 5.69 3.21
N MET A 93 16.69 4.52 2.71
CA MET A 93 17.90 3.83 3.15
C MET A 93 18.98 4.02 2.09
N ASP A 94 20.16 4.48 2.49
CA ASP A 94 21.35 4.51 1.66
C ASP A 94 22.36 3.53 2.24
N ILE A 95 22.88 2.63 1.40
CA ILE A 95 23.90 1.65 1.78
C ILE A 95 25.23 2.12 1.20
N THR A 96 26.16 2.53 2.06
CA THR A 96 27.52 2.91 1.65
C THR A 96 28.48 1.76 1.92
N LYS A 97 29.30 1.40 0.92
CA LYS A 97 30.35 0.38 1.03
C LYS A 97 31.72 1.08 1.05
N SER A 98 32.55 0.80 2.05
CA SER A 98 33.92 1.34 2.17
C SER A 98 34.87 0.30 2.76
N ALA A 99 35.92 -0.08 2.02
CA ALA A 99 37.06 -0.89 2.48
C ALA A 99 36.70 -2.02 3.50
N GLY A 100 35.76 -2.88 3.13
CA GLY A 100 35.33 -4.03 3.96
C GLY A 100 34.17 -3.76 4.92
N ASN A 101 33.73 -2.51 5.08
CA ASN A 101 32.61 -2.13 5.92
C ASN A 101 31.42 -1.64 5.07
N SER A 102 30.21 -2.03 5.47
CA SER A 102 28.97 -1.52 4.90
C SER A 102 28.15 -0.82 5.98
N LEU A 103 27.55 0.32 5.67
CA LEU A 103 26.72 1.11 6.59
C LEU A 103 25.36 1.41 5.95
N ALA A 104 24.27 1.16 6.67
CA ALA A 104 22.93 1.60 6.30
C ALA A 104 22.59 2.91 7.03
N GLN A 105 22.27 3.95 6.27
CA GLN A 105 21.79 5.24 6.76
C GLN A 105 20.31 5.42 6.42
N PHE A 106 19.52 5.88 7.39
CA PHE A 106 18.06 6.00 7.26
C PHE A 106 17.65 7.46 7.41
N THR A 107 17.11 8.06 6.35
CA THR A 107 16.75 9.48 6.33
C THR A 107 15.30 9.73 5.89
N ARG A 108 14.69 10.80 6.37
CA ARG A 108 13.36 11.28 5.92
C ARG A 108 13.38 12.80 5.92
N GLY A 109 12.99 13.42 4.79
CA GLY A 109 13.01 14.89 4.69
C GLY A 109 14.41 15.51 4.84
N GLY A 110 15.48 14.76 4.53
CA GLY A 110 16.86 15.19 4.73
C GLY A 110 17.39 15.02 6.16
N GLU A 111 16.54 14.62 7.11
CA GLU A 111 16.92 14.39 8.50
C GLU A 111 17.10 12.90 8.79
N GLN A 112 17.88 12.60 9.83
CA GLN A 112 18.02 11.24 10.33
C GLN A 112 16.67 10.71 10.83
N PHE A 113 16.25 9.55 10.34
CA PHE A 113 15.00 8.91 10.72
C PHE A 113 15.21 7.73 11.68
N LEU A 114 16.16 6.84 11.37
CA LEU A 114 16.63 5.80 12.28
C LEU A 114 18.14 5.95 12.51
N THR A 115 18.62 5.40 13.63
CA THR A 115 20.05 5.31 13.89
C THR A 115 20.74 4.55 12.76
N ALA A 116 21.81 5.12 12.22
CA ALA A 116 22.61 4.45 11.20
C ALA A 116 23.19 3.14 11.78
N ARG A 117 23.27 2.10 10.95
CA ARG A 117 23.66 0.77 11.41
C ARG A 117 24.74 0.17 10.53
N ALA A 118 25.83 -0.26 11.16
CA ALA A 118 26.85 -1.05 10.48
C ALA A 118 26.27 -2.42 10.10
N LEU A 119 26.47 -2.83 8.86
CA LEU A 119 26.01 -4.11 8.31
C LEU A 119 27.13 -5.15 8.44
N ALA A 120 27.58 -5.40 9.68
CA ALA A 120 28.74 -6.24 9.96
C ALA A 120 28.39 -7.72 10.17
N THR A 121 27.15 -8.02 10.54
CA THR A 121 26.69 -9.38 10.83
C THR A 121 25.37 -9.69 10.10
N SER A 122 25.04 -10.97 9.98
CA SER A 122 23.73 -11.40 9.44
C SER A 122 22.56 -10.80 10.23
N VAL A 123 22.71 -10.58 11.54
CA VAL A 123 21.67 -9.97 12.39
C VAL A 123 21.46 -8.50 12.02
N ASP A 124 22.51 -7.76 11.74
CA ASP A 124 22.40 -6.35 11.32
C ASP A 124 21.77 -6.22 9.94
N ILE A 125 22.11 -7.14 9.03
CA ILE A 125 21.54 -7.19 7.68
C ILE A 125 20.06 -7.60 7.73
N ASP A 126 19.71 -8.60 8.53
CA ASP A 126 18.32 -9.03 8.71
C ASP A 126 17.46 -7.92 9.31
N TRP A 127 18.01 -7.18 10.28
CA TRP A 127 17.35 -5.99 10.80
C TRP A 127 17.14 -4.91 9.73
N ALA A 128 18.14 -4.60 8.91
CA ALA A 128 17.96 -3.60 7.85
C ALA A 128 16.95 -4.07 6.79
N THR A 129 16.98 -5.37 6.46
CA THR A 129 16.08 -6.01 5.48
C THR A 129 14.63 -5.92 5.94
N ILE A 130 14.34 -6.28 7.19
CA ILE A 130 12.97 -6.27 7.71
C ILE A 130 12.41 -4.84 7.81
N LYS A 131 13.25 -3.84 8.17
CA LYS A 131 12.86 -2.42 8.11
C LYS A 131 12.52 -2.00 6.70
N GLN A 132 13.33 -2.42 5.72
CA GLN A 132 13.11 -2.08 4.32
C GLN A 132 11.81 -2.69 3.79
N TYR A 133 11.48 -3.93 4.17
CA TYR A 133 10.19 -4.55 3.86
C TYR A 133 9.01 -3.84 4.52
N GLY A 134 9.11 -3.48 5.81
CA GLY A 134 8.06 -2.72 6.49
C GLY A 134 7.77 -1.38 5.80
N SER A 135 8.83 -0.70 5.38
CA SER A 135 8.75 0.53 4.57
C SER A 135 8.03 0.33 3.24
N VAL A 136 8.39 -0.71 2.48
CA VAL A 136 7.73 -1.06 1.21
C VAL A 136 6.25 -1.32 1.41
N LEU A 137 5.89 -2.06 2.48
CA LEU A 137 4.51 -2.40 2.77
C LEU A 137 3.66 -1.17 3.12
N VAL A 138 4.18 -0.27 3.96
CA VAL A 138 3.50 0.97 4.32
C VAL A 138 3.27 1.85 3.09
N GLU A 139 4.28 1.99 2.21
CA GLU A 139 4.14 2.80 0.99
C GLU A 139 3.17 2.18 -0.03
N ALA A 140 3.12 0.85 -0.12
CA ALA A 140 2.11 0.17 -0.93
C ALA A 140 0.68 0.48 -0.42
N VAL A 141 0.46 0.52 0.89
CA VAL A 141 -0.85 0.89 1.46
C VAL A 141 -1.17 2.36 1.18
N LEU A 142 -0.21 3.27 1.35
CA LEU A 142 -0.39 4.70 1.04
C LEU A 142 -0.71 4.96 -0.44
N LEU A 143 -0.13 4.17 -1.35
CA LEU A 143 -0.48 4.19 -2.76
C LEU A 143 -1.94 3.78 -2.98
N VAL A 144 -2.41 2.71 -2.33
CA VAL A 144 -3.82 2.29 -2.43
C VAL A 144 -4.75 3.35 -1.86
N MET A 145 -4.38 4.03 -0.77
CA MET A 145 -5.14 5.16 -0.24
C MET A 145 -5.23 6.31 -1.25
N SER A 146 -4.10 6.63 -1.89
CA SER A 146 -4.04 7.64 -2.95
C SER A 146 -4.89 7.25 -4.16
N ALA A 147 -4.91 5.96 -4.50
CA ALA A 147 -5.78 5.33 -5.50
C ALA A 147 -7.24 5.22 -5.07
N ALA A 148 -7.58 5.36 -3.79
CA ALA A 148 -8.95 5.51 -3.27
C ALA A 148 -9.38 6.98 -3.05
N GLY A 149 -8.51 7.94 -3.38
CA GLY A 149 -8.83 9.38 -3.34
C GLY A 149 -8.54 10.02 -2.01
N ILE A 150 -7.74 9.35 -1.19
CA ILE A 150 -7.44 9.75 0.17
C ILE A 150 -6.02 10.28 0.20
N SER A 151 -5.90 11.56 0.54
CA SER A 151 -4.63 12.19 0.84
C SER A 151 -4.39 12.12 2.35
N VAL A 152 -3.28 11.52 2.76
CA VAL A 152 -2.80 11.57 4.14
C VAL A 152 -1.44 12.22 4.20
N SER A 153 -1.14 12.91 5.30
CA SER A 153 0.17 13.50 5.54
C SER A 153 0.63 13.21 6.97
N PRO A 154 0.92 11.93 7.29
CA PRO A 154 1.20 11.54 8.66
C PRO A 154 2.55 12.08 9.16
N SER A 155 2.61 12.46 10.43
CA SER A 155 3.86 12.88 11.08
C SER A 155 4.94 11.78 11.07
N SER A 156 6.21 12.16 11.28
CA SER A 156 7.34 11.20 11.36
C SER A 156 7.14 10.14 12.43
N LYS A 157 6.53 10.52 13.55
CA LYS A 157 6.18 9.59 14.62
C LYS A 157 5.15 8.55 14.15
N VAL A 158 4.12 8.98 13.42
CA VAL A 158 3.10 8.09 12.88
C VAL A 158 3.68 7.13 11.84
N ILE A 159 4.50 7.64 10.92
CA ILE A 159 5.19 6.83 9.92
C ILE A 159 6.12 5.79 10.57
N GLY A 160 6.89 6.20 11.59
CA GLY A 160 7.75 5.28 12.33
C GLY A 160 6.96 4.13 12.94
N ARG A 161 5.84 4.45 13.62
CA ARG A 161 4.95 3.44 14.18
C ARG A 161 4.34 2.52 13.11
N ALA A 162 3.91 3.05 11.97
CA ALA A 162 3.36 2.23 10.88
C ALA A 162 4.40 1.24 10.34
N VAL A 163 5.66 1.67 10.22
CA VAL A 163 6.78 0.80 9.81
C VAL A 163 7.06 -0.27 10.87
N GLU A 164 7.07 0.08 12.16
CA GLU A 164 7.26 -0.90 13.23
C GLU A 164 6.13 -1.94 13.26
N GLU A 165 4.87 -1.52 13.16
CA GLU A 165 3.72 -2.44 13.11
C GLU A 165 3.78 -3.36 11.87
N ALA A 166 4.23 -2.84 10.73
CA ALA A 166 4.49 -3.64 9.54
C ALA A 166 5.61 -4.67 9.79
N VAL A 167 6.72 -4.25 10.41
CA VAL A 167 7.84 -5.14 10.77
C VAL A 167 7.38 -6.27 11.69
N ASP A 168 6.65 -5.94 12.75
CA ASP A 168 6.14 -6.93 13.71
C ASP A 168 5.23 -7.95 13.01
N ALA A 169 4.35 -7.48 12.12
CA ALA A 169 3.46 -8.35 11.35
C ALA A 169 4.23 -9.27 10.39
N ILE A 170 5.31 -8.77 9.77
CA ILE A 170 6.16 -9.59 8.89
C ILE A 170 6.90 -10.63 9.72
N GLN A 171 7.49 -10.26 10.85
CA GLN A 171 8.20 -11.19 11.74
C GLN A 171 7.28 -12.29 12.27
N ALA A 172 6.03 -11.97 12.57
CA ALA A 172 5.03 -12.92 13.05
C ALA A 172 4.43 -13.83 11.96
N SER A 173 4.71 -13.58 10.67
CA SER A 173 4.02 -14.26 9.56
C SER A 173 4.99 -14.69 8.45
N SER A 174 5.31 -15.99 8.44
CA SER A 174 6.07 -16.62 7.35
C SER A 174 5.39 -16.46 5.98
N LYS A 175 4.05 -16.44 5.96
CA LYS A 175 3.27 -16.18 4.74
C LYS A 175 3.51 -14.77 4.20
N LEU A 176 3.55 -13.76 5.09
CA LEU A 176 3.80 -12.37 4.69
C LEU A 176 5.25 -12.17 4.27
N GLN A 177 6.21 -12.81 4.95
CA GLN A 177 7.61 -12.87 4.51
C GLN A 177 7.70 -13.44 3.08
N LYS A 178 7.03 -14.57 2.82
CA LYS A 178 7.06 -15.17 1.50
C LYS A 178 6.41 -14.30 0.43
N ALA A 179 5.31 -13.63 0.75
CA ALA A 179 4.66 -12.69 -0.16
C ALA A 179 5.58 -11.52 -0.55
N LEU A 180 6.37 -11.01 0.41
CA LEU A 180 7.34 -9.95 0.16
C LEU A 180 8.53 -10.42 -0.70
N GLU A 181 9.03 -11.63 -0.49
CA GLU A 181 10.06 -12.22 -1.36
C GLU A 181 9.55 -12.36 -2.80
N VAL A 182 8.38 -12.98 -2.97
CA VAL A 182 7.74 -13.16 -4.30
C VAL A 182 7.47 -11.81 -4.96
N PHE A 183 7.09 -10.79 -4.18
CA PHE A 183 6.93 -9.43 -4.68
C PHE A 183 8.25 -8.86 -5.21
N VAL A 184 9.36 -8.99 -4.46
CA VAL A 184 10.67 -8.46 -4.88
C VAL A 184 11.16 -9.18 -6.14
N GLU A 185 11.01 -10.51 -6.22
CA GLU A 185 11.32 -11.31 -7.40
C GLU A 185 10.53 -10.81 -8.62
N ALA A 186 9.19 -10.78 -8.51
CA ALA A 186 8.30 -10.34 -9.60
C ALA A 186 8.53 -8.87 -10.00
N TRP A 187 8.88 -8.01 -9.05
CA TRP A 187 9.22 -6.62 -9.34
C TRP A 187 10.49 -6.50 -10.18
N ASN A 188 11.53 -7.27 -9.84
CA ASN A 188 12.83 -7.22 -10.52
C ASN A 188 12.78 -7.88 -11.90
N GLU A 189 12.02 -8.97 -12.05
CA GLU A 189 11.76 -9.61 -13.34
C GLU A 189 10.84 -8.77 -14.24
N GLY A 190 9.98 -7.94 -13.64
CA GLY A 190 9.04 -7.07 -14.34
C GLY A 190 9.72 -5.91 -15.07
N GLY A 191 9.87 -6.02 -16.39
CA GLY A 191 10.43 -4.97 -17.25
C GLY A 191 9.47 -3.83 -17.61
N SER A 192 8.17 -4.00 -17.40
CA SER A 192 7.14 -3.00 -17.76
C SER A 192 6.45 -2.39 -16.54
N ALA A 193 5.88 -1.19 -16.71
CA ALA A 193 5.02 -0.56 -15.69
C ALA A 193 3.91 -1.51 -15.23
N PHE A 194 3.25 -2.16 -16.18
CA PHE A 194 2.15 -3.07 -15.91
C PHE A 194 2.58 -4.29 -15.08
N SER A 195 3.72 -4.89 -15.41
CA SER A 195 4.28 -6.04 -14.66
C SER A 195 4.60 -5.67 -13.20
N LYS A 196 5.25 -4.52 -12.99
CA LYS A 196 5.57 -4.01 -11.65
C LYS A 196 4.31 -3.64 -10.85
N ALA A 197 3.32 -3.05 -11.52
CA ALA A 197 2.02 -2.74 -10.92
C ALA A 197 1.28 -4.01 -10.49
N LYS A 198 1.34 -5.07 -11.31
CA LYS A 198 0.77 -6.38 -10.96
C LYS A 198 1.48 -7.02 -9.76
N ALA A 199 2.80 -6.89 -9.65
CA ALA A 199 3.53 -7.33 -8.46
C ALA A 199 3.05 -6.60 -7.20
N LEU A 200 2.90 -5.27 -7.27
CA LEU A 200 2.35 -4.46 -6.17
C LEU A 200 0.91 -4.87 -5.81
N PHE A 201 0.04 -5.09 -6.80
CA PHE A 201 -1.32 -5.57 -6.56
C PHE A 201 -1.34 -6.90 -5.81
N ASN A 202 -0.47 -7.85 -6.19
CA ASN A 202 -0.36 -9.13 -5.48
C ASN A 202 0.11 -8.93 -4.03
N LEU A 203 1.08 -8.05 -3.80
CA LEU A 203 1.49 -7.69 -2.43
C LEU A 203 0.32 -7.10 -1.63
N ILE A 204 -0.47 -6.21 -2.22
CA ILE A 204 -1.67 -5.62 -1.57
C ILE A 204 -2.69 -6.71 -1.24
N LYS A 205 -2.93 -7.65 -2.15
CA LYS A 205 -3.83 -8.80 -1.94
C LYS A 205 -3.36 -9.67 -0.76
N ASP A 206 -2.08 -10.00 -0.70
CA ASP A 206 -1.53 -10.80 0.40
C ASP A 206 -1.56 -10.04 1.73
N SER A 207 -1.35 -8.73 1.70
CA SER A 207 -1.42 -7.85 2.86
C SER A 207 -2.84 -7.68 3.39
N TYR A 208 -3.83 -7.62 2.50
CA TYR A 208 -5.24 -7.64 2.87
C TYR A 208 -5.61 -8.97 3.54
N ALA A 209 -5.20 -10.10 2.95
CA ALA A 209 -5.45 -11.42 3.52
C ALA A 209 -4.77 -11.64 4.89
N ALA A 210 -3.61 -11.01 5.12
CA ALA A 210 -2.93 -11.01 6.41
C ALA A 210 -3.54 -10.02 7.43
N GLY A 211 -4.44 -9.13 7.01
CA GLY A 211 -5.07 -8.12 7.86
C GLY A 211 -4.16 -6.95 8.26
N ILE A 212 -2.92 -6.90 7.77
CA ILE A 212 -1.94 -5.84 8.09
C ILE A 212 -2.30 -4.50 7.43
N LEU A 213 -2.98 -4.55 6.28
CA LEU A 213 -3.43 -3.35 5.57
C LEU A 213 -4.34 -2.49 6.47
N TRP A 214 -5.25 -3.12 7.21
CA TRP A 214 -6.11 -2.42 8.17
C TRP A 214 -5.31 -1.71 9.26
N THR A 215 -4.35 -2.42 9.87
CA THR A 215 -3.49 -1.87 10.93
C THR A 215 -2.72 -0.66 10.41
N ILE A 216 -2.11 -0.75 9.23
CA ILE A 216 -1.38 0.37 8.62
C ILE A 216 -2.32 1.56 8.37
N ILE A 217 -3.49 1.34 7.76
CA ILE A 217 -4.49 2.41 7.52
C ILE A 217 -4.86 3.11 8.82
N LYS A 218 -5.21 2.33 9.85
CA LYS A 218 -5.59 2.88 11.16
C LYS A 218 -4.46 3.74 11.73
N THR A 219 -3.22 3.29 11.61
CA THR A 219 -2.06 4.01 12.13
C THR A 219 -1.77 5.28 11.36
N VAL A 220 -1.71 5.23 10.03
CA VAL A 220 -1.43 6.42 9.20
C VAL A 220 -2.55 7.47 9.28
N CYS A 221 -3.79 7.03 9.58
CA CYS A 221 -4.93 7.92 9.82
C CYS A 221 -5.16 8.27 11.30
N SER A 222 -4.27 7.87 12.22
CA SER A 222 -4.52 8.03 13.66
C SER A 222 -4.59 9.49 14.16
N GLU A 223 -4.13 10.44 13.35
CA GLU A 223 -4.24 11.88 13.61
C GLU A 223 -5.57 12.48 13.10
N MET A 224 -6.38 11.71 12.37
CA MET A 224 -7.71 12.12 11.88
C MET A 224 -8.79 11.94 12.95
N ALA A 225 -9.95 12.59 12.76
CA ALA A 225 -11.10 12.31 13.60
C ALA A 225 -11.56 10.84 13.43
N TRP A 226 -12.14 10.27 14.49
CA TRP A 226 -12.48 8.85 14.51
C TRP A 226 -13.40 8.41 13.36
N TYR A 227 -14.26 9.30 12.87
CA TYR A 227 -15.18 9.01 11.77
C TYR A 227 -14.51 9.16 10.39
N GLU A 228 -13.52 10.05 10.25
CA GLU A 228 -12.81 10.31 8.99
C GLU A 228 -11.90 9.13 8.65
N TRP A 229 -11.18 8.59 9.63
CA TRP A 229 -10.36 7.42 9.39
C TRP A 229 -11.22 6.17 9.10
N LEU A 230 -12.41 6.07 9.71
CA LEU A 230 -13.36 4.99 9.38
C LEU A 230 -13.89 5.12 7.96
N GLU A 231 -14.23 6.33 7.50
CA GLU A 231 -14.64 6.56 6.11
C GLU A 231 -13.52 6.19 5.14
N ALA A 232 -12.29 6.62 5.43
CA ALA A 232 -11.10 6.28 4.64
C ALA A 232 -10.88 4.76 4.58
N ALA A 233 -10.96 4.08 5.73
CA ALA A 233 -10.81 2.63 5.81
C ALA A 233 -11.92 1.90 5.05
N ALA A 234 -13.17 2.38 5.12
CA ALA A 234 -14.30 1.83 4.37
C ALA A 234 -14.09 1.95 2.86
N LYS A 235 -13.69 3.13 2.38
CA LYS A 235 -13.37 3.40 0.97
C LYS A 235 -12.30 2.46 0.44
N VAL A 236 -11.16 2.38 1.14
CA VAL A 236 -10.03 1.54 0.72
C VAL A 236 -10.42 0.07 0.74
N THR A 237 -11.10 -0.39 1.80
CA THR A 237 -11.51 -1.80 1.92
C THR A 237 -12.50 -2.19 0.82
N ALA A 238 -13.50 -1.36 0.55
CA ALA A 238 -14.45 -1.61 -0.53
C ALA A 238 -13.77 -1.62 -1.91
N MET A 239 -12.86 -0.68 -2.17
CA MET A 239 -12.07 -0.64 -3.40
C MET A 239 -11.22 -1.92 -3.57
N ILE A 240 -10.57 -2.40 -2.50
CA ILE A 240 -9.78 -3.63 -2.53
C ILE A 240 -10.68 -4.85 -2.79
N ILE A 241 -11.82 -4.98 -2.10
CA ILE A 241 -12.72 -6.11 -2.32
C ILE A 241 -13.25 -6.12 -3.76
N ALA A 242 -13.60 -4.95 -4.31
CA ALA A 242 -14.00 -4.80 -5.71
C ALA A 242 -12.85 -5.14 -6.67
N ALA A 243 -11.62 -4.69 -6.38
CA ALA A 243 -10.44 -5.00 -7.16
C ALA A 243 -10.17 -6.52 -7.16
N LEU A 244 -10.28 -7.20 -6.01
CA LEU A 244 -10.12 -8.65 -5.94
C LEU A 244 -11.18 -9.42 -6.73
N ALA A 245 -12.41 -8.89 -6.82
CA ALA A 245 -13.47 -9.48 -7.61
C ALA A 245 -13.32 -9.26 -9.13
N THR A 246 -12.44 -8.34 -9.54
CA THR A 246 -12.18 -7.94 -10.94
C THR A 246 -10.72 -8.18 -11.35
N ASP A 247 -10.04 -9.12 -10.68
CA ASP A 247 -8.63 -9.48 -10.89
C ASP A 247 -7.63 -8.31 -10.80
N GLY A 248 -8.03 -7.22 -10.15
CA GLY A 248 -7.22 -6.04 -9.89
C GLY A 248 -7.04 -5.12 -11.08
N VAL A 249 -7.74 -5.35 -12.19
CA VAL A 249 -7.50 -4.66 -13.47
C VAL A 249 -7.46 -3.13 -13.30
N ALA A 250 -8.43 -2.55 -12.62
CA ALA A 250 -8.48 -1.11 -12.33
C ALA A 250 -7.29 -0.64 -11.50
N LEU A 251 -7.07 -1.26 -10.34
CA LEU A 251 -6.01 -0.86 -9.41
C LEU A 251 -4.61 -1.06 -10.02
N ILE A 252 -4.40 -2.09 -10.83
CA ILE A 252 -3.16 -2.29 -11.59
C ILE A 252 -2.92 -1.14 -12.56
N ALA A 253 -3.95 -0.68 -13.28
CA ALA A 253 -3.83 0.47 -14.18
C ALA A 253 -3.47 1.75 -13.42
N GLU A 254 -4.12 2.01 -12.27
CA GLU A 254 -3.81 3.16 -11.41
C GLU A 254 -2.37 3.12 -10.88
N ILE A 255 -1.89 1.96 -10.43
CA ILE A 255 -0.51 1.79 -9.97
C ILE A 255 0.48 1.97 -11.13
N ALA A 256 0.17 1.41 -12.31
CA ALA A 256 1.02 1.48 -13.49
C ALA A 256 1.25 2.91 -13.98
N LEU A 257 0.33 3.84 -13.68
CA LEU A 257 0.47 5.26 -13.98
C LEU A 257 1.73 5.90 -13.35
N ILE A 258 2.16 5.41 -12.18
CA ILE A 258 3.23 6.05 -11.39
C ILE A 258 4.46 5.16 -11.14
N VAL A 259 4.32 3.85 -11.23
CA VAL A 259 5.33 2.89 -10.76
C VAL A 259 6.73 3.08 -11.39
N LEU A 260 6.82 3.55 -12.65
CA LEU A 260 8.11 3.80 -13.30
C LEU A 260 8.79 5.10 -12.87
N ALA A 261 8.03 6.09 -12.41
CA ALA A 261 8.57 7.35 -11.91
C ALA A 261 8.84 7.32 -10.39
N ALA A 262 8.44 6.25 -9.71
CA ALA A 262 8.64 6.04 -8.28
C ALA A 262 10.08 5.61 -7.93
N VAL A 263 11.06 6.47 -8.22
CA VAL A 263 12.50 6.19 -8.06
C VAL A 263 12.86 5.78 -6.64
N ASP A 264 12.35 6.49 -5.63
CA ASP A 264 12.67 6.17 -4.24
C ASP A 264 12.03 4.85 -3.79
N PHE A 265 10.83 4.53 -4.26
CA PHE A 265 10.21 3.22 -4.02
C PHE A 265 11.02 2.09 -4.67
N ALA A 266 11.44 2.28 -5.94
CA ALA A 266 12.30 1.31 -6.63
C ALA A 266 13.65 1.11 -5.92
N ARG A 267 14.24 2.17 -5.36
CA ARG A 267 15.49 2.09 -4.59
C ARG A 267 15.34 1.21 -3.35
N LYS A 268 14.20 1.25 -2.65
CA LYS A 268 13.94 0.37 -1.49
C LYS A 268 14.01 -1.09 -1.86
N ILE A 269 13.45 -1.44 -3.02
CA ILE A 269 13.48 -2.81 -3.52
C ILE A 269 14.90 -3.20 -3.94
N ALA A 270 15.62 -2.30 -4.61
CA ALA A 270 17.03 -2.52 -4.93
C ALA A 270 17.90 -2.72 -3.67
N ASN A 271 17.63 -1.97 -2.60
CA ASN A 271 18.35 -2.13 -1.33
C ASN A 271 18.12 -3.52 -0.71
N ILE A 272 16.93 -4.11 -0.85
CA ILE A 272 16.66 -5.48 -0.37
C ILE A 272 17.57 -6.48 -1.10
N VAL A 273 17.78 -6.30 -2.41
CA VAL A 273 18.70 -7.13 -3.20
C VAL A 273 20.14 -6.94 -2.72
N VAL A 274 20.59 -5.70 -2.54
CA VAL A 274 21.94 -5.39 -2.04
C VAL A 274 22.18 -6.00 -0.65
N LEU A 275 21.18 -5.95 0.24
CA LEU A 275 21.28 -6.57 1.57
C LEU A 275 21.40 -8.10 1.48
N SER A 276 20.64 -8.74 0.57
CA SER A 276 20.76 -10.18 0.30
C SER A 276 22.18 -10.55 -0.17
N GLU A 277 22.74 -9.81 -1.13
CA GLU A 277 24.10 -10.02 -1.63
C GLU A 277 25.17 -9.84 -0.53
N LEU A 278 25.01 -8.81 0.31
CA LEU A 278 25.90 -8.58 1.44
C LEU A 278 25.84 -9.75 2.43
N LYS A 279 24.64 -10.29 2.70
CA LYS A 279 24.46 -11.44 3.60
C LYS A 279 25.15 -12.69 3.07
N GLN A 280 25.08 -12.93 1.76
CA GLN A 280 25.73 -14.07 1.10
C GLN A 280 27.27 -13.96 1.11
N SER A 281 27.81 -12.76 1.31
CA SER A 281 29.24 -12.48 1.29
C SER A 281 29.90 -12.46 2.68
N LEU A 282 29.12 -12.69 3.75
CA LEU A 282 29.59 -12.84 5.14
C LEU A 282 30.02 -14.29 5.43
#